data_AF-A0AAD6UPV9-F1
#
_entry.id   AF-A0AAD6UPV9-F1
#
_cell.length_a   1.000
_cell.length_b   1.000
_cell.length_c   1.000
_cell.angle_alpha   90.00
_cell.angle_beta   90.00
_cell.angle_gamma   90.00
#
_symmetry.space_group_name_H-M   'P 1'
#
loop_
_entity.id
_entity.type
_entity.pdbx_description
1 polymer ?
#
loop_
_entity_poly.entity_id
_entity_poly.type
_entity_poly.pdbx_seq_one_letter_code
_entity_poly.pdbx_strand_id
1 'polypeptide(L)'
;QKEKDILTRYPLPSHWKRPSLGASALQRTIFSVFCMASFGHVELAPLWASIKLEEEGDDSVWVEETRKHCDRLNNLLIVGSLLLATSAAFITTVPPRPAMANYTLRGPYICMLSATGMLVGGIIVTAVSFLVLTNARANWAERVLYGSRFHVWSTLILGSYPIVSIGVATILLASG
;
A
#
# COMPACT_ATOMS: atom_id res chain seq x y z
N GLN A 1 -22.47 9.45 -10.11
CA GLN A 1 -23.91 9.46 -9.75
C GLN A 1 -24.28 8.16 -9.03
N LYS A 2 -24.14 7.00 -9.70
CA LYS A 2 -24.38 5.65 -9.14
C LYS A 2 -23.80 5.43 -7.73
N GLU A 3 -22.55 5.82 -7.49
CA GLU A 3 -21.90 5.65 -6.18
C GLU A 3 -22.63 6.36 -5.03
N LYS A 4 -23.11 7.59 -5.27
CA LYS A 4 -23.86 8.35 -4.27
C LYS A 4 -25.22 7.70 -3.99
N ASP A 5 -25.89 7.22 -5.04
CA ASP A 5 -27.17 6.53 -4.92
C ASP A 5 -27.01 5.24 -4.09
N ILE A 6 -25.95 4.47 -4.33
CA ILE A 6 -25.60 3.27 -3.54
C ILE A 6 -25.35 3.63 -2.08
N LEU A 7 -24.56 4.67 -1.81
CA LEU A 7 -24.25 5.08 -0.43
C LEU A 7 -25.47 5.57 0.34
N THR A 8 -26.51 6.07 -0.35
CA THR A 8 -27.79 6.40 0.30
C THR A 8 -28.61 5.16 0.65
N ARG A 9 -28.54 4.09 -0.16
CA ARG A 9 -29.23 2.81 0.12
C ARG A 9 -28.50 1.96 1.15
N TYR A 10 -27.18 1.90 1.06
CA TYR A 10 -26.30 1.10 1.91
C TYR A 10 -25.33 2.01 2.66
N PRO A 11 -25.74 2.57 3.81
CA PRO A 11 -24.89 3.48 4.56
C PRO A 11 -23.64 2.78 5.06
N LEU A 12 -22.52 3.51 5.08
CA LEU A 12 -21.23 2.99 5.55
C LEU A 12 -21.34 2.41 6.97
N PRO A 13 -20.85 1.18 7.22
CA PRO A 13 -20.79 0.63 8.56
C PRO A 13 -19.92 1.49 9.50
N SER A 14 -20.26 1.51 10.79
CA SER A 14 -19.55 2.33 11.80
C SER A 14 -18.07 1.97 11.98
N HIS A 15 -17.63 0.80 11.51
CA HIS A 15 -16.24 0.36 11.55
C HIS A 15 -15.41 0.80 10.35
N TRP A 16 -16.05 1.19 9.24
CA TRP A 16 -15.40 1.76 8.05
C TRP A 16 -15.22 3.27 8.12
N LYS A 17 -16.05 3.93 8.93
CA LYS A 17 -16.04 5.38 9.09
C LYS A 17 -14.70 5.84 9.68
N ARG A 18 -14.20 6.96 9.16
CA ARG A 18 -13.05 7.69 9.73
C ARG A 18 -13.28 7.90 11.24
N PRO A 19 -12.23 7.82 12.08
CA PRO A 19 -12.34 8.07 13.52
C PRO A 19 -13.10 9.38 13.82
N SER A 20 -14.08 9.31 14.72
CA SER A 20 -15.01 10.40 15.03
C SER A 20 -14.31 11.61 15.66
N LEU A 21 -15.05 12.70 15.89
CA LEU A 21 -14.54 13.99 16.41
C LEU A 21 -13.83 13.88 17.77
N GLY A 22 -14.04 12.80 18.52
CA GLY A 22 -13.32 12.52 19.76
C GLY A 22 -11.95 11.85 19.58
N ALA A 23 -11.59 11.41 18.37
CA ALA A 23 -10.26 10.86 18.10
C ALA A 23 -9.23 11.98 17.90
N SER A 24 -7.98 11.73 18.31
CA SER A 24 -6.89 12.70 18.13
C SER A 24 -6.74 13.08 16.65
N ALA A 25 -6.43 14.35 16.38
CA ALA A 25 -6.18 14.84 15.02
C ALA A 25 -5.12 13.97 14.30
N LEU A 26 -4.14 13.47 15.06
CA LEU A 26 -3.11 12.55 14.58
C LEU A 26 -3.71 11.26 14.00
N GLN A 27 -4.62 10.60 14.71
CA GLN A 27 -5.21 9.34 14.24
C GLN A 27 -5.99 9.53 12.93
N ARG A 28 -6.66 10.67 12.80
CA ARG A 28 -7.41 11.04 11.58
C ARG A 28 -6.49 11.27 10.39
N THR A 29 -5.35 11.90 10.63
CA THR A 29 -4.33 12.14 9.59
C THR A 29 -3.68 10.82 9.18
N ILE A 30 -3.25 9.99 10.14
CA ILE A 30 -2.65 8.68 9.86
C ILE A 30 -3.61 7.80 9.05
N PHE A 31 -4.88 7.74 9.45
CA PHE A 31 -5.89 6.98 8.71
C PHE A 31 -6.02 7.47 7.26
N SER A 32 -6.13 8.78 7.05
CA SER A 32 -6.23 9.36 5.71
C SER A 32 -4.97 9.14 4.88
N VAL A 33 -3.79 9.20 5.48
CA VAL A 33 -2.52 8.90 4.79
C VAL A 33 -2.48 7.42 4.37
N PHE A 34 -2.90 6.49 5.24
CA PHE A 34 -2.96 5.08 4.88
C PHE A 34 -4.02 4.78 3.82
N CYS A 35 -5.18 5.42 3.86
CA CYS A 35 -6.19 5.31 2.81
C CYS A 35 -5.66 5.85 1.48
N MET A 36 -5.00 7.01 1.50
CA MET A 36 -4.42 7.63 0.31
C MET A 36 -3.30 6.78 -0.27
N ALA A 37 -2.42 6.24 0.57
CA ALA A 37 -1.36 5.34 0.14
C ALA A 37 -1.94 4.04 -0.45
N SER A 38 -2.86 3.39 0.25
CA SER A 38 -3.38 2.09 -0.19
C SER A 38 -4.28 2.22 -1.43
N PHE A 39 -5.30 3.08 -1.37
CA PHE A 39 -6.37 3.14 -2.38
C PHE A 39 -6.29 4.37 -3.27
N GLY A 40 -5.46 5.36 -2.97
CA GLY A 40 -5.43 6.64 -3.70
C GLY A 40 -6.60 7.56 -3.37
N HIS A 41 -7.36 7.24 -2.32
CA HIS A 41 -8.51 8.01 -1.88
C HIS A 41 -8.42 8.29 -0.38
N VAL A 42 -8.91 9.44 0.06
CA VAL A 42 -8.88 9.86 1.47
C VAL A 42 -9.93 9.10 2.31
N GLU A 43 -10.95 8.54 1.65
CA GLU A 43 -12.08 7.88 2.27
C GLU A 43 -12.30 6.48 1.68
N LEU A 44 -12.84 5.56 2.50
CA LEU A 44 -13.20 4.20 2.09
C LEU A 44 -14.60 4.12 1.44
N ALA A 45 -15.32 5.24 1.33
CA ALA A 45 -16.66 5.28 0.77
C ALA A 45 -16.74 4.77 -0.68
N PRO A 46 -15.81 5.13 -1.59
CA PRO A 46 -15.81 4.59 -2.95
C PRO A 46 -15.58 3.09 -2.99
N LEU A 47 -14.71 2.58 -2.13
CA LEU A 47 -14.44 1.14 -2.02
C LEU A 47 -15.69 0.39 -1.55
N TRP A 48 -16.35 0.88 -0.51
CA TRP A 48 -17.62 0.30 -0.04
C TRP A 48 -18.69 0.29 -1.12
N ALA A 49 -18.83 1.40 -1.85
CA ALA A 49 -19.79 1.49 -2.94
C ALA A 49 -19.48 0.51 -4.08
N SER A 50 -18.20 0.28 -4.40
CA SER A 50 -17.80 -0.72 -5.40
C SER A 50 -18.17 -2.15 -4.99
N ILE A 51 -18.03 -2.47 -3.70
CA ILE A 51 -18.42 -3.78 -3.13
C ILE A 51 -19.93 -3.99 -3.23
N LYS A 52 -20.73 -2.96 -2.86
CA LYS A 52 -22.20 -3.06 -2.91
C LYS A 52 -22.77 -3.04 -4.32
N LEU A 53 -22.06 -2.44 -5.29
CA LEU A 53 -22.44 -2.52 -6.69
C LEU A 53 -22.26 -3.93 -7.27
N GLU A 54 -21.20 -4.66 -6.88
CA GLU A 54 -21.03 -6.07 -7.26
C GLU A 54 -22.18 -6.93 -6.68
N GLU A 55 -22.60 -6.68 -5.44
CA GLU A 55 -23.75 -7.39 -4.84
C GLU A 55 -25.08 -7.16 -5.60
N GLU A 56 -25.26 -5.98 -6.23
CA GLU A 56 -26.42 -5.68 -7.09
C GLU A 56 -26.27 -6.23 -8.52
N GLY A 57 -25.12 -6.83 -8.86
CA GLY A 57 -24.82 -7.43 -10.17
C GLY A 57 -24.11 -6.51 -11.17
N ASP A 58 -23.59 -5.35 -10.73
CA ASP A 58 -22.75 -4.47 -11.54
C ASP A 58 -21.26 -4.68 -11.21
N ASP A 59 -20.70 -5.81 -11.64
CA ASP A 59 -19.31 -6.22 -11.39
C ASP A 59 -18.28 -5.28 -12.03
N SER A 60 -18.71 -4.44 -12.98
CA SER A 60 -17.82 -3.60 -13.79
C SER A 60 -17.01 -2.63 -12.93
N VAL A 61 -17.61 -2.10 -11.86
CA VAL A 61 -16.96 -1.13 -10.98
C VAL A 61 -15.92 -1.79 -10.08
N TRP A 62 -16.23 -2.95 -9.51
CA TRP A 62 -15.26 -3.70 -8.70
C TRP A 62 -14.07 -4.16 -9.52
N VAL A 63 -14.31 -4.70 -10.72
CA VAL A 63 -13.25 -5.16 -11.62
C VAL A 63 -12.33 -4.00 -12.01
N GLU A 64 -12.90 -2.84 -12.33
CA GLU A 64 -12.11 -1.66 -12.70
C GLU A 64 -11.28 -1.12 -11.52
N GLU A 65 -11.85 -1.02 -10.31
CA GLU A 65 -11.12 -0.58 -9.12
C GLU A 65 -10.02 -1.58 -8.71
N THR A 66 -10.33 -2.87 -8.75
CA THR A 66 -9.36 -3.94 -8.50
C THR A 66 -8.23 -3.90 -9.51
N ARG A 67 -8.55 -3.69 -10.80
CA ARG A 67 -7.56 -3.54 -11.87
C ARG A 67 -6.65 -2.35 -11.62
N LYS A 68 -7.18 -1.16 -11.34
CA LYS A 68 -6.38 0.03 -11.01
C LYS A 68 -5.46 -0.22 -9.82
N HIS A 69 -5.94 -0.93 -8.80
CA HIS A 69 -5.13 -1.27 -7.64
C HIS A 69 -4.02 -2.27 -8.00
N CYS A 70 -4.33 -3.31 -8.79
CA CYS A 70 -3.35 -4.27 -9.30
C CYS A 70 -2.29 -3.59 -10.16
N ASP A 71 -2.66 -2.67 -11.04
CA ASP A 71 -1.74 -1.92 -11.89
C ASP A 71 -0.77 -1.06 -11.03
N ARG A 72 -1.27 -0.43 -9.97
CA ARG A 72 -0.44 0.31 -9.01
C ARG A 72 0.54 -0.60 -8.28
N LEU A 73 0.07 -1.75 -7.77
CA LEU A 73 0.93 -2.72 -7.10
C LEU A 73 1.99 -3.28 -8.06
N ASN A 74 1.64 -3.53 -9.32
CA ASN A 74 2.58 -3.98 -10.33
C ASN A 74 3.66 -2.92 -10.61
N ASN A 75 3.28 -1.65 -10.72
CA ASN A 75 4.24 -0.56 -10.86
C ASN A 75 5.18 -0.45 -9.64
N LEU A 76 4.65 -0.59 -8.42
CA LEU A 76 5.47 -0.61 -7.20
C LEU A 76 6.41 -1.81 -7.17
N LEU A 77 5.97 -2.98 -7.64
CA LEU A 77 6.78 -4.18 -7.73
C LEU A 77 7.96 -3.99 -8.70
N ILE A 78 7.73 -3.38 -9.86
CA ILE A 78 8.77 -3.06 -10.84
C ILE A 78 9.78 -2.09 -10.23
N VAL A 79 9.31 -0.97 -9.66
CA VAL A 79 10.19 0.04 -9.04
C VAL A 79 11.00 -0.56 -7.88
N GLY A 80 10.33 -1.30 -7.00
CA GLY A 80 10.99 -1.97 -5.86
C GLY A 80 12.06 -2.96 -6.32
N SER A 81 11.79 -3.75 -7.36
CA SER A 81 12.75 -4.72 -7.90
C SER A 81 13.96 -4.06 -8.55
N LEU A 82 13.77 -2.94 -9.26
CA LEU A 82 14.86 -2.15 -9.84
C LEU A 82 15.75 -1.54 -8.75
N LEU A 83 15.14 -0.96 -7.71
CA LEU A 83 15.87 -0.44 -6.55
C LEU A 83 16.63 -1.54 -5.81
N LEU A 84 16.03 -2.73 -5.67
CA LEU A 84 16.67 -3.87 -5.03
C LEU A 84 17.90 -4.33 -5.81
N ALA A 85 17.79 -4.46 -7.13
CA ALA A 85 18.93 -4.82 -7.99
C ALA A 85 20.05 -3.78 -7.91
N THR A 86 19.70 -2.49 -7.89
CA THR A 86 20.66 -1.38 -7.75
C THR A 86 21.36 -1.42 -6.39
N SER A 87 20.60 -1.60 -5.32
CA SER A 87 21.11 -1.76 -3.95
C SER A 87 22.06 -2.95 -3.84
N ALA A 88 21.68 -4.10 -4.42
CA ALA A 88 22.53 -5.29 -4.45
C ALA A 88 23.83 -5.05 -5.22
N ALA A 89 23.79 -4.32 -6.34
CA ALA A 89 24.99 -3.95 -7.07
C ALA A 89 25.93 -3.08 -6.22
N PHE A 90 25.42 -2.07 -5.52
CA PHE A 90 26.26 -1.23 -4.64
C PHE A 90 26.87 -2.02 -3.46
N ILE A 91 26.15 -2.99 -2.91
CA ILE A 91 26.65 -3.82 -1.81
C ILE A 91 27.74 -4.80 -2.28
N THR A 92 27.63 -5.30 -3.51
CA THR A 92 28.52 -6.36 -4.03
C THR A 92 29.69 -5.84 -4.86
N THR A 93 29.68 -4.57 -5.27
CA THR A 93 30.74 -3.98 -6.09
C THR A 93 31.64 -3.05 -5.27
N VAL A 94 32.93 -3.04 -5.61
CA VAL A 94 33.89 -2.11 -5.00
C VAL A 94 33.73 -0.74 -5.65
N PRO A 95 33.69 0.37 -4.89
CA PRO A 95 33.57 1.71 -5.45
C PRO A 95 34.72 2.00 -6.42
N PRO A 96 34.41 2.39 -7.68
CA PRO A 96 35.46 2.71 -8.65
C PRO A 96 36.24 3.97 -8.24
N ARG A 97 35.66 4.83 -7.39
CA ARG A 97 36.29 6.04 -6.86
C ARG A 97 35.95 6.22 -5.37
N PRO A 98 36.68 5.56 -4.45
CA PRO A 98 36.42 5.65 -3.01
C PRO A 98 36.58 7.09 -2.46
N ALA A 99 37.29 7.97 -3.17
CA ALA A 99 37.46 9.37 -2.79
C ALA A 99 36.21 10.25 -3.02
N MET A 100 35.25 9.83 -3.87
CA MET A 100 34.02 10.59 -4.15
C MET A 100 32.81 10.05 -3.40
N ALA A 101 32.68 8.73 -3.29
CA ALA A 101 31.60 8.08 -2.55
C ALA A 101 32.14 6.79 -1.94
N ASN A 102 32.43 6.82 -0.63
CA ASN A 102 32.86 5.64 0.10
C ASN A 102 31.68 4.95 0.79
N TYR A 103 30.84 4.29 -0.03
CA TYR A 103 29.72 3.49 0.47
C TYR A 103 30.15 2.20 1.19
N THR A 104 31.46 1.95 1.33
CA THR A 104 32.00 0.85 2.16
C THR A 104 32.24 1.26 3.63
N LEU A 105 32.04 2.54 3.97
CA LEU A 105 32.01 2.98 5.37
C LEU A 105 30.83 2.33 6.10
N ARG A 106 31.03 2.02 7.39
CA ARG A 106 30.03 1.31 8.20
C ARG A 106 28.63 1.95 8.18
N GLY A 107 28.55 3.28 8.19
CA GLY A 107 27.28 4.01 8.16
C GLY A 107 26.50 3.76 6.86
N PRO A 108 27.02 4.21 5.71
CA PRO A 108 26.48 3.92 4.39
C PRO A 108 26.12 2.46 4.15
N TYR A 109 26.99 1.55 4.56
CA TYR A 109 26.77 0.11 4.39
C TYR A 109 25.55 -0.40 5.16
N ILE A 110 25.33 0.07 6.41
CA ILE A 110 24.14 -0.26 7.19
C ILE A 110 22.88 0.36 6.56
N CYS A 111 22.97 1.60 6.05
CA CYS A 111 21.87 2.24 5.33
C CYS A 111 21.47 1.43 4.08
N MET A 112 22.45 0.99 3.27
CA MET A 112 22.18 0.16 2.10
C MET A 112 21.58 -1.20 2.47
N LEU A 113 22.12 -1.90 3.47
CA LEU A 113 21.58 -3.19 3.91
C LEU A 113 20.15 -3.07 4.46
N SER A 114 19.87 -2.04 5.25
CA SER A 114 18.52 -1.79 5.76
C SER A 114 17.55 -1.44 4.64
N ALA A 115 17.99 -0.66 3.64
CA ALA A 115 17.21 -0.41 2.44
C ALA A 115 16.92 -1.69 1.65
N THR A 116 17.91 -2.57 1.46
CA THR A 116 17.72 -3.89 0.81
C THR A 116 16.66 -4.69 1.55
N GLY A 117 16.74 -4.78 2.88
CA GLY A 117 15.78 -5.51 3.71
C GLY A 117 14.35 -4.95 3.58
N MET A 118 14.21 -3.62 3.60
CA MET A 118 12.92 -2.97 3.38
C MET A 118 12.36 -3.22 1.97
N LEU A 119 13.20 -3.18 0.93
CA LEU A 119 12.79 -3.46 -0.44
C LEU A 119 12.29 -4.90 -0.59
N VAL A 120 13.02 -5.88 -0.04
CA VAL A 120 12.59 -7.29 -0.04
C VAL A 120 11.25 -7.45 0.68
N GLY A 121 11.09 -6.88 1.87
CA GLY A 121 9.82 -6.91 2.60
C GLY A 121 8.68 -6.28 1.80
N GLY A 122 8.93 -5.10 1.23
CA GLY A 122 7.96 -4.36 0.40
C GLY A 122 7.52 -5.17 -0.83
N ILE A 123 8.46 -5.81 -1.52
CA ILE A 123 8.20 -6.69 -2.67
C ILE A 123 7.34 -7.89 -2.26
N ILE A 124 7.66 -8.56 -1.15
CA ILE A 124 6.90 -9.73 -0.67
C ILE A 124 5.45 -9.32 -0.36
N VAL A 125 5.25 -8.24 0.41
CA VAL A 125 3.91 -7.77 0.78
C VAL A 125 3.13 -7.30 -0.45
N THR A 126 3.79 -6.67 -1.42
CA THR A 126 3.18 -6.27 -2.71
C THR A 126 2.72 -7.50 -3.50
N ALA A 127 3.57 -8.52 -3.62
CA ALA A 127 3.25 -9.76 -4.33
C ALA A 127 2.08 -10.51 -3.68
N VAL A 128 2.07 -10.63 -2.35
CA VAL A 128 0.96 -11.24 -1.62
C VAL A 128 -0.32 -10.43 -1.80
N SER A 129 -0.27 -9.11 -1.67
CA SER A 129 -1.43 -8.23 -1.88
C SER A 129 -1.99 -8.34 -3.29
N PHE A 130 -1.11 -8.42 -4.31
CA PHE A 130 -1.48 -8.61 -5.70
C PHE A 130 -2.19 -9.96 -5.91
N LEU A 131 -1.66 -11.05 -5.35
CA LEU A 131 -2.30 -12.37 -5.41
C LEU A 131 -3.65 -12.40 -4.71
N VAL A 132 -3.77 -11.76 -3.54
CA VAL A 132 -5.04 -11.68 -2.81
C VAL A 132 -6.08 -10.90 -3.63
N LEU A 133 -5.72 -9.73 -4.16
CA LEU A 133 -6.66 -8.88 -4.90
C LEU A 133 -7.12 -9.49 -6.23
N THR A 134 -6.23 -10.16 -6.95
CA THR A 134 -6.59 -10.84 -8.21
C THR A 134 -7.56 -12.01 -8.00
N ASN A 135 -7.62 -12.58 -6.79
CA ASN A 135 -8.53 -13.68 -6.45
C ASN A 135 -9.70 -13.27 -5.55
N ALA A 136 -9.71 -12.03 -5.02
CA ALA A 136 -10.72 -11.56 -4.09
C ALA A 136 -12.01 -11.18 -4.83
N ARG A 137 -13.12 -11.77 -4.39
CA ARG A 137 -14.48 -11.31 -4.72
C ARG A 137 -14.91 -10.23 -3.74
N ALA A 138 -15.75 -9.26 -4.11
CA ALA A 138 -16.17 -8.20 -3.19
C ALA A 138 -16.78 -8.76 -1.90
N ASN A 139 -17.65 -9.78 -2.03
CA ASN A 139 -18.30 -10.43 -0.88
C ASN A 139 -17.31 -11.06 0.10
N TRP A 140 -16.20 -11.59 -0.40
CA TRP A 140 -15.15 -12.15 0.45
C TRP A 140 -14.31 -11.02 1.07
N ALA A 141 -13.95 -10.01 0.28
CA ALA A 141 -13.18 -8.86 0.74
C ALA A 141 -13.91 -8.12 1.89
N GLU A 142 -15.21 -7.89 1.76
CA GLU A 142 -16.02 -7.28 2.80
C GLU A 142 -15.95 -8.06 4.12
N ARG A 143 -16.15 -9.38 4.07
CA ARG A 143 -16.21 -10.22 5.27
C ARG A 143 -14.85 -10.43 5.92
N VAL A 144 -13.79 -10.61 5.12
CA VAL A 144 -12.47 -11.00 5.61
C VAL A 144 -11.56 -9.80 5.82
N LEU A 145 -11.41 -8.93 4.82
CA LEU A 145 -10.49 -7.78 4.89
C LEU A 145 -11.07 -6.61 5.67
N TYR A 146 -12.40 -6.53 5.75
CA TYR A 146 -13.08 -5.38 6.34
C TYR A 146 -14.19 -5.74 7.33
N GLY A 147 -14.27 -6.99 7.78
CA GLY A 147 -15.34 -7.45 8.67
C GLY A 147 -15.31 -6.83 10.07
N SER A 148 -14.18 -6.23 10.48
CA SER A 148 -14.08 -5.49 11.74
C SER A 148 -13.13 -4.30 11.63
N ARG A 149 -13.18 -3.38 12.62
CA ARG A 149 -12.26 -2.23 12.68
C ARG A 149 -10.80 -2.65 12.61
N PHE A 150 -10.43 -3.73 13.30
CA PHE A 150 -9.07 -4.22 13.30
C PHE A 150 -8.64 -4.69 11.90
N HIS A 151 -9.51 -5.42 11.19
CA HIS A 151 -9.24 -5.85 9.82
C HIS A 151 -9.07 -4.65 8.88
N VAL A 152 -9.93 -3.62 8.98
CA VAL A 152 -9.79 -2.38 8.19
C VAL A 152 -8.42 -1.74 8.41
N TRP A 153 -7.99 -1.57 9.66
CA TRP A 153 -6.68 -0.99 9.98
C TRP A 153 -5.53 -1.88 9.50
N SER A 154 -5.64 -3.20 9.68
CA SER A 154 -4.64 -4.17 9.20
C SER A 154 -4.49 -4.11 7.69
N THR A 155 -5.60 -4.09 6.95
CA THR A 155 -5.61 -4.00 5.48
C THR A 155 -5.03 -2.67 5.01
N LEU A 156 -5.32 -1.56 5.69
CA LEU A 156 -4.73 -0.25 5.40
C LEU A 156 -3.22 -0.20 5.67
N ILE A 157 -2.75 -0.82 6.75
CA ILE A 157 -1.32 -0.92 7.06
C ILE A 157 -0.62 -1.79 6.01
N LEU A 158 -1.17 -2.96 5.68
CA LEU A 158 -0.62 -3.85 4.66
C LEU A 158 -0.62 -3.21 3.27
N GLY A 159 -1.69 -2.52 2.89
CA GLY A 159 -1.81 -1.84 1.60
C GLY A 159 -0.88 -0.63 1.45
N SER A 160 -0.63 0.11 2.54
CA SER A 160 0.28 1.27 2.54
C SER A 160 1.75 0.88 2.70
N TYR A 161 2.03 -0.30 3.26
CA TYR A 161 3.38 -0.78 3.54
C TYR A 161 4.32 -0.77 2.32
N PRO A 162 3.94 -1.24 1.11
CA PRO A 162 4.79 -1.15 -0.08
C PRO A 162 5.29 0.26 -0.38
N ILE A 163 4.41 1.26 -0.32
CA ILE A 163 4.75 2.65 -0.62
C ILE A 163 5.68 3.21 0.45
N VAL A 164 5.37 2.98 1.73
CA VAL A 164 6.20 3.44 2.84
C VAL A 164 7.58 2.76 2.78
N SER A 165 7.62 1.45 2.54
CA SER A 165 8.86 0.68 2.50
C SER A 165 9.76 1.10 1.35
N ILE A 166 9.21 1.24 0.13
CA ILE A 166 9.96 1.73 -1.04
C ILE A 166 10.43 3.17 -0.82
N GLY A 167 9.59 4.04 -0.26
CA GLY A 167 9.95 5.43 0.04
C GLY A 167 11.09 5.54 1.04
N VAL A 168 11.00 4.83 2.17
CA VAL A 168 12.05 4.82 3.19
C VAL A 168 13.33 4.19 2.65
N ALA A 169 13.25 3.08 1.92
CA ALA A 169 14.41 2.46 1.28
C ALA A 169 15.10 3.40 0.29
N THR A 170 14.33 4.19 -0.48
CA THR A 170 14.87 5.19 -1.41
C THR A 170 15.64 6.27 -0.66
N ILE A 171 15.11 6.76 0.46
CA ILE A 171 15.79 7.76 1.30
C ILE A 171 17.08 7.19 1.91
N LEU A 172 17.04 5.93 2.37
CA LEU A 172 18.21 5.25 2.92
C LEU A 172 19.30 5.02 1.86
N LEU A 173 18.91 4.64 0.64
CA LEU A 173 19.83 4.50 -0.49
C LEU A 173 20.42 5.84 -0.94
N ALA A 174 19.65 6.94 -0.85
CA ALA A 174 20.16 8.26 -1.17
C ALA A 174 21.12 8.81 -0.09
N SER A 175 21.03 8.31 1.14
CA SER A 175 21.82 8.77 2.29
C SER A 175 23.09 7.95 2.53
N GLY A 176 23.20 6.75 1.94
CA GLY A 176 24.38 5.88 2.01
C GLY A 176 25.26 6.05 0.79
#